data_AF-A0A2W5ZKM8-F1
#
_entry.id   AF-A0A2W5ZKM8-F1
#
_cell.length_a   1.000
_cell.length_b   1.000
_cell.length_c   1.000
_cell.angle_alpha   90.00
_cell.angle_beta   90.00
_cell.angle_gamma   90.00
#
_symmetry.space_group_name_H-M   'P 1'
#
loop_
_entity.id
_entity.type
_entity.pdbx_description
1 polymer ?
#
loop_
_entity_poly.entity_id
_entity_poly.type
_entity_poly.pdbx_seq_one_letter_code
_entity_poly.pdbx_strand_id
1 'polypeptide(L)'
;MKVGPWRSHGLVAVTLQRGRILGALGDEPAAVADLLAGERALDAAPEVEWLDDHYSIDRPKAAYFASGAMVALHRPRETIELSAEVIAQSSEPRNRNYWPMRVANARLEWATALAQLGQEDEALALALEGLDRQWFRPDTEQRSRALLSRMRDPRLRRQLAGELEERLANSAHPAETQTPG
;
A
#
# COMPACT_ATOMS: atom_id res chain seq x y z
N MET A 1 -18.23 14.98 -24.62
CA MET A 1 -17.31 14.26 -23.71
C MET A 1 -17.93 12.90 -23.42
N LYS A 2 -17.43 11.81 -24.04
CA LYS A 2 -17.93 10.46 -23.78
C LYS A 2 -17.34 10.00 -22.45
N VAL A 3 -18.17 10.00 -21.40
CA VAL A 3 -17.87 9.32 -20.15
C VAL A 3 -17.72 7.83 -20.49
N GLY A 4 -16.62 7.21 -20.06
CA GLY A 4 -16.37 5.78 -20.29
C GLY A 4 -17.54 4.93 -19.80
N PRO A 5 -17.68 3.68 -20.31
CA PRO A 5 -18.82 2.84 -19.93
C PRO A 5 -18.89 2.71 -18.41
N TRP A 6 -20.12 2.76 -17.89
CA TRP A 6 -20.48 2.86 -16.46
C TRP A 6 -20.06 1.63 -15.62
N ARG A 7 -19.37 0.67 -16.26
CA ARG A 7 -18.88 -0.60 -15.71
C ARG A 7 -17.43 -0.85 -16.15
N SER A 8 -16.63 0.21 -16.20
CA SER A 8 -15.22 0.12 -16.60
C SER A 8 -14.31 0.16 -15.38
N HIS A 9 -13.20 -0.57 -15.44
CA HIS A 9 -12.16 -0.47 -14.41
C HIS A 9 -11.59 0.95 -14.26
N GLY A 10 -11.71 1.80 -15.30
CA GLY A 10 -11.39 3.22 -15.20
C GLY A 10 -12.25 3.98 -14.18
N LEU A 11 -13.56 3.70 -14.12
CA LEU A 11 -14.43 4.28 -13.09
C LEU A 11 -14.05 3.75 -11.70
N VAL A 12 -13.80 2.44 -11.58
CA VAL A 12 -13.34 1.83 -10.33
C VAL A 12 -12.05 2.51 -9.83
N ALA A 13 -11.04 2.63 -10.70
CA ALA A 13 -9.75 3.21 -10.39
C ALA A 13 -9.87 4.67 -9.92
N VAL A 14 -10.63 5.50 -10.66
CA VAL A 14 -10.80 6.92 -10.31
C VAL A 14 -11.53 7.07 -8.98
N THR A 15 -12.58 6.30 -8.74
CA THR A 15 -13.37 6.39 -7.51
C THR A 15 -12.57 5.94 -6.29
N LEU A 16 -11.84 4.82 -6.38
CA LEU A 16 -10.98 4.36 -5.29
C LEU A 16 -9.81 5.30 -5.01
N GLN A 17 -9.18 5.84 -6.07
CA GLN A 17 -8.11 6.83 -5.91
C GLN A 17 -8.63 8.11 -5.25
N ARG A 18 -9.84 8.55 -5.60
CA ARG A 18 -10.48 9.72 -4.97
C ARG A 18 -10.75 9.46 -3.49
N GLY A 19 -11.29 8.29 -3.14
CA GLY A 19 -11.48 7.88 -1.75
C GLY A 19 -10.19 7.90 -0.93
N ARG A 20 -9.08 7.40 -1.51
CA ARG A 20 -7.76 7.46 -0.88
C ARG A 20 -7.25 8.88 -0.67
N ILE A 21 -7.43 9.77 -1.65
CA ILE A 21 -7.04 11.18 -1.54
C ILE A 21 -7.87 11.87 -0.46
N LEU A 22 -9.19 11.66 -0.42
CA LEU A 22 -10.07 12.21 0.60
C LEU A 22 -9.68 11.73 2.00
N GLY A 23 -9.28 10.46 2.14
CA GLY A 23 -8.73 9.93 3.38
C GLY A 23 -7.46 10.65 3.81
N ALA A 24 -6.55 10.94 2.89
CA ALA A 24 -5.34 11.74 3.15
C ALA A 24 -5.64 13.19 3.54
N LEU A 25 -6.78 13.74 3.10
CA LEU A 25 -7.26 15.06 3.49
C LEU A 25 -8.06 15.06 4.82
N GLY A 26 -8.36 13.88 5.37
CA GLY A 26 -9.13 13.73 6.61
C GLY A 26 -10.66 13.81 6.43
N ASP A 27 -11.17 13.82 5.20
CA ASP A 27 -12.62 13.80 4.93
C ASP A 27 -13.14 12.37 4.97
N GLU A 28 -13.32 11.84 6.19
CA GLU A 28 -13.74 10.47 6.42
C GLU A 28 -15.07 10.11 5.74
N PRO A 29 -16.16 10.89 5.87
CA PRO A 29 -17.43 10.53 5.23
C PRO A 29 -17.31 10.45 3.71
N ALA A 30 -16.61 11.40 3.07
CA ALA A 30 -16.44 11.39 1.62
C ALA A 30 -15.52 10.24 1.17
N ALA A 31 -14.44 9.98 1.91
CA ALA A 31 -13.52 8.88 1.63
C ALA A 31 -14.25 7.54 1.67
N VAL A 32 -15.02 7.27 2.73
CA VAL A 32 -15.79 6.02 2.87
C VAL A 32 -16.85 5.89 1.78
N ALA A 33 -17.57 6.97 1.46
CA ALA A 33 -18.57 6.97 0.40
C ALA A 33 -17.98 6.58 -0.96
N ASP A 34 -16.80 7.12 -1.28
CA ASP A 34 -16.08 6.80 -2.50
C ASP A 34 -15.54 5.37 -2.51
N LEU A 35 -14.93 4.90 -1.43
CA LEU A 35 -14.44 3.52 -1.36
C LEU A 35 -15.57 2.50 -1.58
N LEU A 36 -16.72 2.71 -0.92
CA LEU A 36 -17.91 1.87 -1.10
C LEU A 36 -18.48 1.98 -2.53
N ALA A 37 -18.40 3.15 -3.16
CA ALA A 37 -18.82 3.32 -4.55
C ALA A 37 -17.88 2.59 -5.51
N GLY A 38 -16.57 2.61 -5.24
CA GLY A 38 -15.56 1.88 -6.00
C GLY A 38 -15.73 0.37 -5.90
N GLU A 39 -16.01 -0.14 -4.69
CA GLU A 39 -16.32 -1.56 -4.45
C GLU A 39 -17.57 -2.00 -5.23
N ARG A 40 -18.68 -1.26 -5.14
CA ARG A 40 -19.89 -1.55 -5.92
C ARG A 40 -19.64 -1.51 -7.43
N ALA A 41 -18.80 -0.59 -7.89
CA ALA A 41 -18.43 -0.51 -9.29
C ALA A 41 -17.56 -1.70 -9.73
N LEU A 42 -16.68 -2.19 -8.84
CA LEU A 42 -15.85 -3.36 -9.08
C LEU A 42 -16.70 -4.63 -9.19
N ASP A 43 -17.68 -4.82 -8.31
CA ASP A 43 -18.60 -5.97 -8.36
C ASP A 43 -19.44 -6.01 -9.66
N ALA A 44 -19.63 -4.85 -10.31
CA ALA A 44 -20.34 -4.73 -11.57
C ALA A 44 -19.43 -4.74 -12.81
N ALA A 45 -18.11 -4.67 -12.62
CA ALA A 45 -17.12 -4.66 -13.69
C ALA A 45 -16.90 -6.09 -14.22
N PRO A 46 -16.52 -6.25 -15.50
CA PRO A 46 -16.03 -7.53 -15.99
C PRO A 46 -14.79 -7.97 -15.21
N GLU A 47 -14.48 -9.27 -15.25
CA GLU A 47 -13.22 -9.74 -14.68
C GLU A 47 -12.05 -9.10 -15.42
N VAL A 48 -11.01 -8.70 -14.67
CA VAL A 48 -9.80 -8.17 -15.29
C VAL A 48 -9.17 -9.26 -16.15
N GLU A 49 -8.88 -8.97 -17.42
CA GLU A 49 -8.09 -9.87 -18.27
C GLU A 49 -6.58 -9.66 -18.02
N TRP A 50 -6.14 -8.41 -17.88
CA TRP A 50 -4.72 -8.02 -17.80
C TRP A 50 -4.39 -7.32 -16.47
N LEU A 51 -3.80 -8.03 -15.51
CA LEU A 51 -3.54 -7.51 -14.16
C LEU A 51 -2.40 -6.47 -14.09
N ASP A 52 -1.56 -6.41 -15.13
CA ASP A 52 -0.43 -5.47 -15.21
C ASP A 52 -0.86 -4.06 -15.64
N ASP A 53 -2.10 -3.90 -16.14
CA ASP A 53 -2.63 -2.59 -16.50
C ASP A 53 -2.92 -1.77 -15.23
N HIS A 54 -2.40 -0.54 -15.21
CA HIS A 54 -2.57 0.40 -14.11
C HIS A 54 -4.04 0.73 -13.85
N TYR A 55 -4.90 0.71 -14.86
CA TYR A 55 -6.32 1.02 -14.72
C TYR A 55 -7.19 -0.22 -14.54
N SER A 56 -6.62 -1.41 -14.68
CA SER A 56 -7.30 -2.65 -14.35
C SER A 56 -7.25 -2.87 -12.84
N ILE A 57 -8.42 -2.93 -12.22
CA ILE A 57 -8.59 -3.06 -10.77
C ILE A 57 -9.14 -4.43 -10.46
N ASP A 58 -8.34 -5.26 -9.81
CA ASP A 58 -8.75 -6.50 -9.16
C ASP A 58 -9.11 -6.23 -7.69
N ARG A 59 -9.69 -7.23 -7.01
CA ARG A 59 -10.06 -7.12 -5.59
C ARG A 59 -8.86 -6.78 -4.68
N PRO A 60 -7.69 -7.43 -4.80
CA PRO A 60 -6.52 -7.07 -3.99
C PRO A 60 -6.05 -5.63 -4.21
N LYS A 61 -6.07 -5.11 -5.44
CA LYS A 61 -5.72 -3.71 -5.71
C LYS A 61 -6.76 -2.74 -5.15
N ALA A 62 -8.04 -3.12 -5.15
CA ALA A 62 -9.07 -2.33 -4.49
C ALA A 62 -8.87 -2.26 -2.96
N ALA A 63 -8.62 -3.41 -2.32
CA ALA A 63 -8.27 -3.47 -0.90
C ALA A 63 -7.03 -2.63 -0.58
N TYR A 64 -6.03 -2.63 -1.45
CA TYR A 64 -4.83 -1.78 -1.34
C TYR A 64 -5.13 -0.27 -1.40
N PHE A 65 -6.10 0.17 -2.22
CA PHE A 65 -6.54 1.57 -2.19
C PHE A 65 -7.25 1.91 -0.88
N ALA A 66 -8.11 1.01 -0.41
CA ALA A 66 -8.84 1.19 0.83
C ALA A 66 -7.93 1.22 2.05
N SER A 67 -6.92 0.32 2.15
CA SER A 67 -5.96 0.31 3.27
C SER A 67 -5.20 1.63 3.37
N GLY A 68 -4.74 2.17 2.23
CA GLY A 68 -4.09 3.47 2.16
C GLY A 68 -4.97 4.64 2.60
N ALA A 69 -6.30 4.53 2.43
CA ALA A 69 -7.24 5.52 2.94
C ALA A 69 -7.45 5.37 4.46
N MET A 70 -7.65 4.13 4.94
CA MET A 70 -7.92 3.84 6.35
C MET A 70 -6.73 4.20 7.25
N VAL A 71 -5.49 3.97 6.79
CA VAL A 71 -4.30 4.35 7.56
C VAL A 71 -4.21 5.87 7.72
N ALA A 72 -4.55 6.62 6.66
CA ALA A 72 -4.56 8.07 6.68
C ALA A 72 -5.62 8.61 7.66
N LEU A 73 -6.79 7.96 7.69
CA LEU A 73 -7.89 8.25 8.61
C LEU A 73 -7.71 7.72 10.03
N HIS A 74 -6.57 7.07 10.34
CA HIS A 74 -6.27 6.53 11.66
C HIS A 74 -7.31 5.48 12.10
N ARG A 75 -7.67 4.59 11.17
CA ARG A 75 -8.56 3.45 11.36
C ARG A 75 -7.73 2.15 11.38
N PRO A 76 -7.04 1.86 12.50
CA PRO A 76 -6.01 0.83 12.53
C PRO A 76 -6.57 -0.57 12.30
N ARG A 77 -7.76 -0.87 12.82
CA ARG A 77 -8.38 -2.19 12.65
C ARG A 77 -8.68 -2.48 11.18
N GLU A 78 -9.35 -1.55 10.52
CA GLU A 78 -9.71 -1.66 9.10
C GLU A 78 -8.46 -1.69 8.22
N THR A 79 -7.43 -0.91 8.59
CA THR A 79 -6.12 -0.95 7.91
C THR A 79 -5.50 -2.35 7.98
N ILE A 80 -5.48 -2.96 9.18
CA ILE A 80 -4.92 -4.30 9.39
C ILE A 80 -5.68 -5.35 8.56
N GLU A 81 -7.00 -5.33 8.62
CA GLU A 81 -7.86 -6.28 7.89
C GLU A 81 -7.60 -6.20 6.37
N LEU A 82 -7.60 -4.98 5.81
CA LEU A 82 -7.37 -4.75 4.39
C LEU A 82 -5.92 -5.08 3.97
N SER A 83 -4.92 -4.67 4.75
CA SER A 83 -3.52 -4.99 4.46
C SER A 83 -3.25 -6.49 4.53
N ALA A 84 -3.89 -7.20 5.46
CA ALA A 84 -3.79 -8.67 5.54
C ALA A 84 -4.36 -9.33 4.29
N GLU A 85 -5.50 -8.85 3.77
CA GLU A 85 -6.07 -9.34 2.51
C GLU A 85 -5.11 -9.12 1.34
N VAL A 86 -4.55 -7.91 1.20
CA VAL A 86 -3.58 -7.58 0.14
C VAL A 86 -2.37 -8.53 0.20
N ILE A 87 -1.80 -8.74 1.39
CA ILE A 87 -0.62 -9.60 1.58
C ILE A 87 -0.97 -11.05 1.24
N ALA A 88 -2.09 -11.57 1.74
CA ALA A 88 -2.51 -12.94 1.50
C ALA A 88 -2.73 -13.23 0.01
N GLN A 89 -3.28 -12.25 -0.71
CA GLN A 89 -3.61 -12.43 -2.13
C GLN A 89 -2.42 -12.17 -3.06
N SER A 90 -1.51 -11.24 -2.73
CA SER A 90 -0.46 -10.78 -3.66
C SER A 90 0.96 -11.27 -3.36
N SER A 91 1.15 -12.17 -2.38
CA SER A 91 2.50 -12.61 -1.94
C SER A 91 3.07 -13.83 -2.65
N GLU A 92 2.25 -14.74 -3.18
CA GLU A 92 2.71 -15.99 -3.79
C GLU A 92 3.18 -15.76 -5.25
N PRO A 93 4.47 -15.99 -5.58
CA PRO A 93 5.02 -15.76 -6.92
C PRO A 93 4.33 -16.51 -8.06
N ARG A 94 3.69 -17.65 -7.77
CA ARG A 94 2.96 -18.45 -8.76
C ARG A 94 1.56 -17.93 -9.05
N ASN A 95 1.02 -17.05 -8.22
CA ASN A 95 -0.32 -16.53 -8.40
C ASN A 95 -0.33 -15.41 -9.44
N ARG A 96 -1.40 -15.33 -10.23
CA ARG A 96 -1.58 -14.31 -11.27
C ARG A 96 -1.54 -12.87 -10.73
N ASN A 97 -1.92 -12.69 -9.47
CA ASN A 97 -1.98 -11.42 -8.74
C ASN A 97 -0.74 -11.17 -7.85
N TYR A 98 0.36 -11.91 -8.07
CA TYR A 98 1.63 -11.67 -7.40
C TYR A 98 2.10 -10.24 -7.65
N TRP A 99 2.16 -9.42 -6.60
CA TRP A 99 2.52 -8.01 -6.73
C TRP A 99 3.34 -7.54 -5.52
N PRO A 100 4.65 -7.80 -5.52
CA PRO A 100 5.53 -7.55 -4.37
C PRO A 100 5.49 -6.11 -3.83
N MET A 101 5.38 -5.13 -4.73
CA MET A 101 5.25 -3.72 -4.35
C MET A 101 3.98 -3.46 -3.51
N ARG A 102 2.84 -4.08 -3.88
CA ARG A 102 1.59 -3.96 -3.12
C ARG A 102 1.75 -4.58 -1.74
N VAL A 103 2.41 -5.74 -1.66
CA VAL A 103 2.71 -6.44 -0.40
C VAL A 103 3.61 -5.59 0.51
N ALA A 104 4.71 -5.04 -0.03
CA ALA A 104 5.63 -4.19 0.72
C ALA A 104 4.93 -2.96 1.32
N ASN A 105 4.11 -2.29 0.52
CA ASN A 105 3.36 -1.12 0.98
C ASN A 105 2.25 -1.49 1.98
N ALA A 106 1.54 -2.61 1.78
CA ALA A 106 0.53 -3.11 2.71
C ALA A 106 1.15 -3.45 4.07
N ARG A 107 2.37 -4.02 4.10
CA ARG A 107 3.12 -4.24 5.35
C ARG A 107 3.40 -2.93 6.09
N LEU A 108 3.79 -1.87 5.38
CA LEU A 108 4.04 -0.56 6.00
C LEU A 108 2.76 0.12 6.50
N GLU A 109 1.64 -0.06 5.80
CA GLU A 109 0.32 0.43 6.23
C GLU A 109 -0.14 -0.31 7.48
N TRP A 110 -0.02 -1.64 7.52
CA TRP A 110 -0.26 -2.45 8.71
C TRP A 110 0.68 -2.03 9.85
N ALA A 111 2.00 -1.93 9.63
CA ALA A 111 2.95 -1.48 10.64
C ALA A 111 2.56 -0.12 11.24
N THR A 112 2.06 0.80 10.40
CA THR A 112 1.54 2.10 10.87
C THR A 112 0.33 1.94 11.78
N ALA A 113 -0.60 1.04 11.44
CA ALA A 113 -1.74 0.73 12.30
C ALA A 113 -1.32 0.09 13.64
N LEU A 114 -0.32 -0.80 13.64
CA LEU A 114 0.24 -1.38 14.87
C LEU A 114 0.87 -0.30 15.76
N ALA A 115 1.66 0.61 15.18
CA ALA A 115 2.21 1.74 15.91
C ALA A 115 1.13 2.64 16.52
N GLN A 116 0.02 2.88 15.79
CA GLN A 116 -1.15 3.61 16.33
C GLN A 116 -1.80 2.90 17.54
N LEU A 117 -1.77 1.57 17.56
CA LEU A 117 -2.25 0.74 18.67
C LEU A 117 -1.21 0.58 19.80
N GLY A 118 -0.01 1.13 19.66
CA GLY A 118 1.08 0.99 20.64
C GLY A 118 1.87 -0.32 20.54
N GLN A 119 1.65 -1.10 19.48
CA GLN A 119 2.31 -2.38 19.20
C GLN A 119 3.58 -2.13 18.36
N GLU A 120 4.54 -1.37 18.91
CA GLU A 120 5.66 -0.84 18.13
C GLU A 120 6.76 -1.86 17.81
N ASP A 121 6.95 -2.88 18.64
CA ASP A 121 7.88 -3.98 18.32
C ASP A 121 7.34 -4.79 17.12
N GLU A 122 6.05 -5.13 17.10
CA GLU A 122 5.43 -5.78 15.94
C GLU A 122 5.41 -4.85 14.71
N ALA A 123 5.14 -3.56 14.90
CA ALA A 123 5.20 -2.57 13.83
C ALA A 123 6.59 -2.54 13.17
N LEU A 124 7.65 -2.54 13.97
CA LEU A 124 9.02 -2.57 13.45
C LEU A 124 9.27 -3.84 12.66
N ALA A 125 8.99 -5.02 13.22
CA ALA A 125 9.25 -6.29 12.55
C ALA A 125 8.59 -6.34 11.17
N LEU A 126 7.32 -5.94 11.09
CA LEU A 126 6.58 -5.91 9.84
C LEU A 126 7.09 -4.84 8.86
N ALA A 127 7.52 -3.68 9.36
CA ALA A 127 8.12 -2.64 8.52
C ALA A 127 9.44 -3.10 7.88
N LEU A 128 10.27 -3.85 8.61
CA LEU A 128 11.52 -4.39 8.07
C LEU A 128 11.27 -5.38 6.92
N GLU A 129 10.22 -6.20 6.99
CA GLU A 129 9.80 -7.04 5.86
C GLU A 129 9.31 -6.21 4.67
N GLY A 130 8.71 -5.04 4.92
CA GLY A 130 8.26 -4.11 3.87
C GLY A 130 9.39 -3.35 3.19
N LEU A 131 10.57 -3.27 3.81
CA LEU A 131 11.75 -2.55 3.31
C LEU A 131 12.67 -3.40 2.42
N ASP A 132 12.20 -4.51 1.87
CA ASP A 132 12.96 -5.36 0.95
C ASP A 132 13.60 -4.52 -0.20
N ARG A 133 14.91 -4.74 -0.42
CA ARG A 133 15.73 -3.98 -1.38
C ARG A 133 15.18 -4.07 -2.80
N GLN A 134 14.66 -5.23 -3.20
CA GLN A 134 14.19 -5.43 -4.58
C GLN A 134 13.01 -4.49 -4.91
N TRP A 135 12.19 -4.20 -3.90
CA TRP A 135 10.91 -3.50 -4.01
C TRP A 135 10.92 -2.11 -3.38
N PHE A 136 12.06 -1.64 -2.91
CA PHE A 136 12.15 -0.30 -2.34
C PHE A 136 11.99 0.77 -3.44
N ARG A 137 10.99 1.64 -3.29
CA ARG A 137 10.65 2.73 -4.23
C ARG A 137 10.25 3.99 -3.45
N PRO A 138 10.14 5.18 -4.09
CA PRO A 138 9.76 6.42 -3.41
C PRO A 138 8.45 6.33 -2.60
N ASP A 139 7.48 5.55 -3.09
CA ASP A 139 6.20 5.31 -2.42
C ASP A 139 6.35 4.54 -1.09
N THR A 140 7.28 3.56 -1.07
CA THR A 140 7.67 2.77 0.12
C THR A 140 8.46 3.63 1.10
N GLU A 141 9.36 4.48 0.60
CA GLU A 141 10.08 5.45 1.41
C GLU A 141 9.11 6.40 2.13
N GLN A 142 8.16 6.98 1.40
CA GLN A 142 7.17 7.91 1.96
C GLN A 142 6.37 7.28 3.11
N ARG A 143 5.90 6.03 2.95
CA ARG A 143 5.20 5.29 4.01
C ARG A 143 6.10 5.00 5.21
N SER A 144 7.35 4.64 4.96
CA SER A 144 8.33 4.39 6.02
C SER A 144 8.58 5.65 6.85
N ARG A 145 8.69 6.82 6.20
CA ARG A 145 8.78 8.12 6.89
C ARG A 145 7.51 8.46 7.68
N ALA A 146 6.34 8.13 7.13
CA ALA A 146 5.06 8.31 7.83
C ALA A 146 4.94 7.40 9.06
N LEU A 147 5.45 6.18 9.02
CA LEU A 147 5.55 5.30 10.18
C LEU A 147 6.52 5.87 11.22
N LEU A 148 7.73 6.29 10.80
CA LEU A 148 8.73 6.89 11.68
C LEU A 148 8.21 8.07 12.50
N SER A 149 7.36 8.91 11.91
CA SER A 149 6.77 10.06 12.62
C SER A 149 5.73 9.69 13.66
N ARG A 150 5.20 8.45 13.60
CA ARG A 150 4.17 7.93 14.51
C ARG A 150 4.73 7.06 15.64
N MET A 151 5.91 6.48 15.45
CA MET A 151 6.59 5.68 16.48
C MET A 151 7.00 6.55 17.67
N ARG A 152 6.69 6.08 18.87
CA ARG A 152 6.89 6.74 20.15
C ARG A 152 8.15 6.23 20.85
N ASP A 153 8.51 4.96 20.72
CA ASP A 153 9.75 4.41 21.27
C ASP A 153 10.95 4.96 20.47
N PRO A 154 11.81 5.79 21.09
CA PRO A 154 12.95 6.38 20.40
C PRO A 154 13.99 5.33 19.96
N ARG A 155 14.07 4.17 20.62
CA ARG A 155 14.97 3.07 20.22
C ARG A 155 14.48 2.45 18.92
N LEU A 156 13.22 2.02 18.88
CA LEU A 156 12.63 1.39 17.70
C LEU A 156 12.60 2.35 16.50
N ARG A 157 12.27 3.62 16.75
CA ARG A 157 12.32 4.67 15.72
C ARG A 157 13.73 4.86 15.15
N ARG A 158 14.77 4.87 15.99
CA ARG A 158 16.17 4.95 15.50
C ARG A 158 16.55 3.73 14.68
N GLN A 159 16.11 2.55 15.08
CA GLN A 159 16.38 1.31 14.34
C GLN A 159 15.75 1.36 12.94
N LEU A 160 14.47 1.71 12.83
CA LEU A 160 13.81 1.86 11.53
C LEU A 160 14.45 2.97 10.68
N ALA A 161 14.88 4.08 11.31
CA ALA A 161 15.54 5.16 10.59
C ALA A 161 16.88 4.72 9.99
N GLY A 162 17.70 3.98 10.74
CA GLY A 162 18.96 3.44 10.25
C GLY A 162 18.77 2.47 9.08
N GLU A 163 17.77 1.60 9.16
CA GLU A 163 17.42 0.70 8.06
C GLU A 163 16.97 1.48 6.81
N LEU A 164 16.13 2.50 6.97
CA LEU A 164 15.69 3.35 5.86
C LEU A 164 16.87 4.08 5.20
N GLU A 165 17.79 4.63 6.00
CA GLU A 165 19.01 5.28 5.51
C GLU A 165 19.88 4.31 4.70
N GLU A 166 20.06 3.08 5.20
CA GLU A 166 20.78 2.03 4.47
C GLU A 166 20.11 1.68 3.14
N ARG A 167 18.78 1.58 3.08
CA ARG A 167 18.07 1.33 1.80
C ARG A 167 18.23 2.48 0.81
N LEU A 168 18.21 3.72 1.28
CA LEU A 168 18.39 4.91 0.42
C LEU A 168 19.81 4.99 -0.14
N ALA A 169 20.83 4.76 0.70
CA ALA A 169 22.22 4.77 0.27
C ALA A 169 22.49 3.69 -0.81
N ASN A 170 21.91 2.51 -0.62
CA ASN A 170 22.01 1.40 -1.57
C ASN A 170 21.21 1.61 -2.86
N SER A 171 20.12 2.38 -2.82
CA SER A 171 19.31 2.69 -4.02
C SER A 171 19.96 3.78 -4.88
N ALA A 172 20.80 4.63 -4.30
CA ALA A 172 21.58 5.66 -5.01
C ALA A 172 22.84 5.11 -5.71
N HIS A 173 23.30 3.91 -5.36
CA HIS A 173 24.40 3.21 -6.01
C HIS A 173 23.90 1.93 -6.69
N PRO A 174 23.34 2.02 -7.91
CA PRO A 174 23.07 0.81 -8.69
C PRO A 174 24.42 0.11 -8.91
N ALA A 175 24.53 -1.12 -8.42
CA ALA A 175 25.72 -1.94 -8.59
C ALA A 175 26.16 -1.90 -10.06
N GLU A 176 27.38 -1.42 -10.31
CA GLU A 176 28.03 -1.57 -11.61
C GLU A 176 27.96 -3.05 -11.99
N THR A 177 27.25 -3.33 -13.06
CA THR A 177 27.17 -4.65 -13.68
C THR A 177 28.59 -5.14 -13.97
N GLN A 178 29.07 -6.06 -13.16
CA GLN A 178 30.22 -6.90 -13.51
C GLN A 178 29.80 -7.77 -14.69
N THR A 179 30.25 -7.38 -15.87
CA THR A 179 30.19 -8.21 -17.08
C THR A 179 31.09 -9.43 -16.86
N PRO A 180 30.60 -10.67 -16.99
CA PRO A 180 31.48 -11.83 -17.03
C PRO A 180 32.21 -11.84 -18.39
N GLY A 181 33.55 -11.91 -18.33
CA GLY A 181 34.41 -12.15 -19.48
C GLY A 181 34.48 -13.61 -19.90
#